data_AF-A0A3D4QG99-F1
#
_entry.id   AF-A0A3D4QG99-F1
#
_cell.length_a   1.000
_cell.length_b   1.000
_cell.length_c   1.000
_cell.angle_alpha   90.00
_cell.angle_beta   90.00
_cell.angle_gamma   90.00
#
_symmetry.space_group_name_H-M   'P 1'
#
loop_
_entity.id
_entity.type
_entity.pdbx_description
1 polymer ?
#
loop_
_entity_poly.entity_id
_entity_poly.type
_entity_poly.pdbx_seq_one_letter_code
_entity_poly.pdbx_strand_id
1 'polypeptide(L)'
;MNNLRISTASRLLLIAIVVTGIIQVANVLRITNNVETIDDAWVEFQEAQNEKVRLLGDLRSAMGYGGLIENFKDYMLRQTDEYLENIKKFTDKSMSIIKTYEGLGLNDTETSALGTLEEIVTVYGAQAGEIETLTFDAVAAEEIDAKIQIDPMPALEALKVLAQAAEGKKKKGAKKTKSQLLNSIRAHLGFGGLIHNFKNLMIRRDAAIADKVKADVTAITADAASYKALGVSENEGKLLDDLLGVIAGYGTAAETVLAQAGQGKSPQEIDQALSIDDSALTGALEGLKAEIKNQLDAKSQAVEDTLEGVRSLVQISVWVTVVMLTLLVIGSYWLLNYRVRAPIMAITGAMNDLAGGNLEAKIPGLGEKTEVGEMA
;
A
#
# COMPACT_ATOMS: atom_id res chain seq x y z
N MET A 1 -27.64 11.57 -56.28
CA MET A 1 -28.16 10.50 -55.39
C MET A 1 -29.59 10.06 -55.73
N ASN A 2 -30.22 10.49 -56.84
CA ASN A 2 -31.68 10.31 -57.01
C ASN A 2 -32.15 8.85 -57.14
N ASN A 3 -31.29 7.91 -57.54
CA ASN A 3 -31.68 6.50 -57.77
C ASN A 3 -31.33 5.54 -56.61
N LEU A 4 -31.16 6.03 -55.38
CA LEU A 4 -30.87 5.16 -54.23
C LEU A 4 -32.14 4.41 -53.80
N ARG A 5 -32.11 3.07 -53.88
CA ARG A 5 -33.17 2.18 -53.40
C ARG A 5 -33.34 2.25 -51.88
N ILE A 6 -34.58 2.18 -51.39
CA ILE A 6 -34.92 2.21 -49.95
C ILE A 6 -34.28 1.01 -49.25
N SER A 7 -34.31 -0.17 -49.88
CA SER A 7 -33.67 -1.38 -49.34
C SER A 7 -32.15 -1.23 -49.17
N THR A 8 -31.49 -0.56 -50.11
CA THR A 8 -30.05 -0.25 -50.00
C THR A 8 -29.78 0.72 -48.86
N ALA A 9 -30.56 1.80 -48.76
CA ALA A 9 -30.39 2.80 -47.70
C ALA A 9 -30.69 2.22 -46.29
N SER A 10 -31.69 1.35 -46.17
CA SER A 10 -32.02 0.61 -44.95
C SER A 10 -30.89 -0.35 -44.52
N ARG A 11 -30.31 -1.11 -45.48
CA ARG A 11 -29.15 -1.96 -45.20
C ARG A 11 -27.94 -1.15 -44.73
N LEU A 12 -27.69 0.01 -45.32
CA LEU A 12 -26.61 0.91 -44.89
C LEU A 12 -26.83 1.41 -43.45
N LEU A 13 -28.06 1.78 -43.08
CA LEU A 13 -28.38 2.15 -41.68
C LEU A 13 -28.19 0.99 -40.71
N LEU A 14 -28.64 -0.22 -41.08
CA LEU A 14 -28.43 -1.43 -40.25
C LEU A 14 -26.94 -1.73 -40.04
N ILE A 15 -26.14 -1.65 -41.12
CA ILE A 15 -24.68 -1.80 -41.04
C ILE A 15 -24.09 -0.73 -40.11
N ALA A 16 -24.52 0.53 -40.23
CA ALA A 16 -24.03 1.62 -39.36
C ALA A 16 -24.35 1.37 -37.87
N ILE A 17 -25.54 0.84 -37.55
CA ILE A 17 -25.92 0.45 -36.18
C ILE A 17 -25.00 -0.67 -35.66
N VAL A 18 -24.78 -1.72 -36.45
CA VAL A 18 -23.91 -2.84 -36.07
C VAL A 18 -22.48 -2.39 -35.85
N VAL A 19 -21.93 -1.57 -36.76
CA VAL A 19 -20.57 -1.00 -36.63
C VAL A 19 -20.46 -0.15 -35.38
N THR A 20 -21.47 0.68 -35.08
CA THR A 20 -21.51 1.47 -33.86
C THR A 20 -21.48 0.57 -32.63
N GLY A 21 -22.28 -0.49 -32.60
CA GLY A 21 -22.28 -1.47 -31.52
C GLY A 21 -20.93 -2.14 -31.30
N ILE A 22 -20.24 -2.55 -32.38
CA ILE A 22 -18.91 -3.15 -32.31
C ILE A 22 -17.89 -2.17 -31.72
N ILE A 23 -17.92 -0.91 -32.16
CA ILE A 23 -17.04 0.15 -31.63
C ILE A 23 -17.30 0.34 -30.13
N GLN A 24 -18.55 0.35 -29.68
CA GLN A 24 -18.88 0.49 -28.26
C GLN A 24 -18.39 -0.69 -27.43
N VAL A 25 -18.60 -1.92 -27.91
CA VAL A 25 -18.10 -3.12 -27.22
C VAL A 25 -16.57 -3.07 -27.09
N ALA A 26 -15.86 -2.69 -28.17
CA ALA A 26 -14.40 -2.55 -28.12
C ALA A 26 -13.94 -1.45 -27.14
N ASN A 27 -14.64 -0.32 -27.08
CA ASN A 27 -14.35 0.75 -26.12
C ASN A 27 -14.58 0.29 -24.67
N VAL A 28 -15.69 -0.40 -24.40
CA VAL A 28 -16.01 -0.93 -23.07
C VAL A 28 -14.95 -1.95 -22.64
N LEU A 29 -14.55 -2.88 -23.51
CA LEU A 29 -13.51 -3.87 -23.20
C LEU A 29 -12.15 -3.23 -22.88
N ARG A 30 -11.78 -2.13 -23.57
CA ARG A 30 -10.57 -1.37 -23.24
C ARG A 30 -10.66 -0.68 -21.89
N ILE A 31 -11.81 -0.09 -21.57
CA ILE A 31 -12.04 0.56 -20.28
C ILE A 31 -11.96 -0.46 -19.15
N THR A 32 -12.63 -1.62 -19.29
CA THR A 32 -12.63 -2.65 -18.24
C THR A 32 -11.24 -3.20 -17.96
N ASN A 33 -10.42 -3.46 -18.99
CA ASN A 33 -9.06 -3.95 -18.80
C ASN A 33 -8.15 -2.91 -18.10
N ASN A 34 -8.30 -1.63 -18.44
CA ASN A 34 -7.53 -0.57 -17.78
C ASN A 34 -7.96 -0.37 -16.31
N VAL A 35 -9.27 -0.51 -16.03
CA VAL A 35 -9.81 -0.42 -14.66
C VAL A 35 -9.34 -1.59 -13.79
N GLU A 36 -9.21 -2.79 -14.34
CA GLU A 36 -8.68 -3.95 -13.60
C GLU A 36 -7.20 -3.74 -13.19
N THR A 37 -6.41 -3.13 -14.07
CA THR A 37 -5.01 -2.78 -13.78
C THR A 37 -4.91 -1.70 -12.70
N ILE A 38 -5.86 -0.76 -12.66
CA ILE A 38 -5.96 0.26 -11.61
C ILE A 38 -6.35 -0.37 -10.28
N ASP A 39 -7.26 -1.35 -10.24
CA ASP A 39 -7.69 -1.99 -8.99
C ASP A 39 -6.51 -2.69 -8.27
N ASP A 40 -5.65 -3.38 -9.02
CA ASP A 40 -4.45 -4.03 -8.47
C ASP A 40 -3.42 -3.01 -7.94
N ALA A 41 -3.21 -1.90 -8.66
CA ALA A 41 -2.33 -0.83 -8.20
C ALA A 41 -2.93 -0.02 -7.04
N TRP A 42 -4.26 0.09 -6.98
CA TRP A 42 -5.03 0.78 -5.94
C TRP A 42 -5.00 0.02 -4.60
N VAL A 43 -4.90 -1.32 -4.62
CA VAL A 43 -4.73 -2.14 -3.40
C VAL A 43 -3.40 -1.85 -2.70
N GLU A 44 -2.33 -1.58 -3.44
CA GLU A 44 -1.03 -1.20 -2.87
C GLU A 44 -1.00 0.28 -2.45
N PHE A 45 -1.88 1.11 -3.03
CA PHE A 45 -1.93 2.54 -2.82
C PHE A 45 -2.76 3.00 -1.63
N GLN A 46 -3.68 2.19 -1.05
CA GLN A 46 -4.59 2.63 0.03
C GLN A 46 -3.90 3.52 1.09
N GLU A 47 -4.03 4.84 0.95
CA GLU A 47 -3.20 5.84 1.64
C GLU A 47 -3.35 5.74 3.17
N ALA A 48 -4.55 5.46 3.65
CA ALA A 48 -4.82 5.24 5.07
C ALA A 48 -4.17 3.94 5.60
N GLN A 49 -4.11 2.87 4.80
CA GLN A 49 -3.38 1.65 5.17
C GLN A 49 -1.87 1.90 5.13
N ASN A 50 -1.37 2.60 4.11
CA ASN A 50 0.03 3.00 4.01
C ASN A 50 0.45 3.86 5.21
N GLU A 51 -0.41 4.76 5.66
CA GLU A 51 -0.12 5.62 6.81
C GLU A 51 -0.12 4.85 8.14
N LYS A 52 -1.09 3.95 8.38
CA LYS A 52 -1.08 3.07 9.56
C LYS A 52 0.15 2.16 9.57
N VAL A 53 0.55 1.60 8.42
CA VAL A 53 1.77 0.79 8.27
C VAL A 53 3.02 1.64 8.54
N ARG A 54 3.07 2.87 8.00
CA ARG A 54 4.20 3.79 8.21
C ARG A 54 4.35 4.17 9.67
N LEU A 55 3.27 4.64 10.31
CA LEU A 55 3.28 5.03 11.72
C LEU A 55 3.61 3.85 12.63
N LEU A 56 3.13 2.64 12.33
CA LEU A 56 3.52 1.46 13.06
C LEU A 56 5.02 1.16 12.95
N GLY A 57 5.60 1.36 11.76
CA GLY A 57 7.05 1.26 11.56
C GLY A 57 7.83 2.30 12.36
N ASP A 58 7.35 3.54 12.36
CA ASP A 58 7.94 4.65 13.11
C ASP A 58 7.81 4.44 14.63
N LEU A 59 6.68 3.90 15.10
CA LEU A 59 6.46 3.55 16.50
C LEU A 59 7.39 2.42 16.95
N ARG A 60 7.54 1.37 16.13
CA ARG A 60 8.52 0.29 16.39
C ARG A 60 9.95 0.79 16.46
N SER A 61 10.32 1.75 15.61
CA SER A 61 11.63 2.39 15.68
C SER A 61 11.77 3.25 16.95
N ALA A 62 10.77 4.07 17.27
CA ALA A 62 10.83 4.95 18.45
C ALA A 62 10.88 4.16 19.77
N MET A 63 10.18 3.03 19.86
CA MET A 63 10.17 2.18 21.05
C MET A 63 11.31 1.15 21.07
N GLY A 64 11.86 0.80 19.91
CA GLY A 64 12.78 -0.33 19.71
C GLY A 64 14.23 0.08 19.48
N TYR A 65 14.80 -0.41 18.38
CA TYR A 65 16.20 -0.19 17.99
C TYR A 65 16.52 1.29 17.76
N GLY A 66 17.61 1.75 18.37
CA GLY A 66 18.03 3.14 18.48
C GLY A 66 17.08 4.01 19.31
N GLY A 67 16.04 3.42 19.91
CA GLY A 67 14.90 4.09 20.52
C GLY A 67 14.81 3.89 22.03
N LEU A 68 13.59 3.92 22.55
CA LEU A 68 13.29 3.93 23.99
C LEU A 68 13.93 2.75 24.74
N ILE A 69 13.68 1.51 24.31
CA ILE A 69 14.15 0.33 25.03
C ILE A 69 15.67 0.20 25.04
N GLU A 70 16.31 0.56 23.93
CA GLU A 70 17.76 0.46 23.80
C GLU A 70 18.44 1.47 24.71
N ASN A 71 18.01 2.73 24.67
CA ASN A 71 18.52 3.75 25.58
C ASN A 71 18.22 3.43 27.04
N PHE A 72 17.06 2.83 27.34
CA PHE A 72 16.74 2.37 28.69
C PHE A 72 17.71 1.30 29.19
N LYS A 73 18.00 0.29 28.36
CA LYS A 73 18.94 -0.78 28.71
C LYS A 73 20.38 -0.28 28.78
N ASP A 74 20.77 0.64 27.91
CA ASP A 74 22.08 1.28 27.96
C ASP A 74 22.22 2.18 29.19
N TYR A 75 21.15 2.84 29.63
CA TYR A 75 21.16 3.58 30.88
C TYR A 75 21.37 2.65 32.09
N MET A 76 20.71 1.49 32.11
CA MET A 76 20.94 0.48 33.17
C MET A 76 22.41 0.00 33.21
N LEU A 77 23.06 -0.13 32.05
CA LEU A 77 24.43 -0.60 31.93
C LEU A 77 25.48 0.49 32.23
N ARG A 78 25.29 1.69 31.67
CA ARG A 78 26.30 2.76 31.60
C ARG A 78 26.00 3.95 32.51
N GLN A 79 24.74 4.16 32.87
CA GLN A 79 24.30 5.15 33.86
C GLN A 79 24.77 6.58 33.57
N THR A 80 24.78 6.98 32.30
CA THR A 80 25.13 8.34 31.86
C THR A 80 23.88 9.16 31.50
N ASP A 81 23.96 10.47 31.75
CA ASP A 81 22.86 11.42 31.50
C ASP A 81 22.38 11.42 30.05
N GLU A 82 23.27 11.13 29.09
CA GLU A 82 22.94 11.03 27.67
C GLU A 82 21.79 10.04 27.41
N TYR A 83 21.80 8.87 28.06
CA TYR A 83 20.74 7.88 27.87
C TYR A 83 19.44 8.33 28.53
N LEU A 84 19.49 9.01 29.67
CA LEU A 84 18.31 9.56 30.33
C LEU A 84 17.62 10.61 29.45
N GLU A 85 18.39 11.52 28.85
CA GLU A 85 17.89 12.50 27.89
C GLU A 85 17.26 11.81 26.66
N ASN A 86 17.92 10.78 26.12
CA ASN A 86 17.40 10.04 24.99
C ASN A 86 16.11 9.26 25.34
N ILE A 87 16.01 8.65 26.53
CA ILE A 87 14.79 8.00 26.99
C ILE A 87 13.63 8.98 26.99
N LYS A 88 13.82 10.19 27.53
CA LYS A 88 12.80 11.24 27.51
C LYS A 88 12.40 11.61 26.08
N LYS A 89 13.39 11.86 25.22
CA LYS A 89 13.16 12.17 23.80
C LYS A 89 12.35 11.08 23.08
N PHE A 90 12.67 9.80 23.29
CA PHE A 90 11.98 8.69 22.64
C PHE A 90 10.64 8.36 23.27
N THR A 91 10.44 8.68 24.55
CA THR A 91 9.12 8.69 25.20
C THR A 91 8.23 9.71 24.50
N ASP A 92 8.66 10.97 24.40
CA ASP A 92 7.91 12.05 23.75
C ASP A 92 7.62 11.74 22.27
N LYS A 93 8.62 11.20 21.56
CA LYS A 93 8.47 10.75 20.17
C LYS A 93 7.42 9.65 20.04
N SER A 94 7.45 8.63 20.91
CA SER A 94 6.50 7.52 20.88
C SER A 94 5.07 8.02 21.16
N MET A 95 4.90 8.87 22.18
CA MET A 95 3.61 9.51 22.51
C MET A 95 3.05 10.34 21.34
N SER A 96 3.92 11.10 20.66
CA SER A 96 3.54 11.87 19.47
C SER A 96 3.07 10.99 18.31
N ILE A 97 3.75 9.87 18.07
CA ILE A 97 3.36 8.89 17.03
C ILE A 97 2.04 8.22 17.40
N ILE A 98 1.85 7.81 18.65
CA ILE A 98 0.58 7.24 19.15
C ILE A 98 -0.57 8.22 18.90
N LYS A 99 -0.41 9.48 19.31
CA LYS A 99 -1.42 10.52 19.09
C LYS A 99 -1.72 10.78 17.61
N THR A 100 -0.70 10.70 16.76
CA THR A 100 -0.89 10.80 15.30
C THR A 100 -1.67 9.60 14.77
N TYR A 101 -1.38 8.40 15.26
CA TYR A 101 -2.09 7.17 14.90
C TYR A 101 -3.56 7.22 15.31
N GLU A 102 -3.87 7.76 16.49
CA GLU A 102 -5.25 7.96 16.97
C GLU A 102 -6.11 8.82 16.05
N GLY A 103 -5.49 9.75 15.32
CA GLY A 103 -6.18 10.59 14.33
C GLY A 103 -6.68 9.86 13.08
N LEU A 104 -6.29 8.59 12.84
CA LEU A 104 -6.55 7.88 11.58
C LEU A 104 -7.89 7.12 11.51
N GLY A 105 -8.76 7.27 12.52
CA GLY A 105 -10.02 6.51 12.61
C GLY A 105 -9.76 5.06 13.01
N LEU A 106 -10.01 4.76 14.29
CA LEU A 106 -9.69 3.50 14.92
C LEU A 106 -10.93 2.64 15.16
N ASN A 107 -10.73 1.33 15.15
CA ASN A 107 -11.67 0.42 15.79
C ASN A 107 -11.36 0.28 17.29
N ASP A 108 -12.27 -0.35 18.04
CA ASP A 108 -12.15 -0.53 19.50
C ASP A 108 -10.86 -1.29 19.88
N THR A 109 -10.47 -2.28 19.09
CA THR A 109 -9.26 -3.08 19.34
C THR A 109 -7.98 -2.26 19.14
N GLU A 110 -7.93 -1.43 18.08
CA GLU A 110 -6.82 -0.50 17.85
C GLU A 110 -6.73 0.54 18.97
N THR A 111 -7.87 1.09 19.40
CA THR A 111 -7.94 2.07 20.49
C THR A 111 -7.41 1.48 21.79
N SER A 112 -7.84 0.27 22.15
CA SER A 112 -7.32 -0.43 23.34
C SER A 112 -5.82 -0.73 23.23
N ALA A 113 -5.34 -1.14 22.05
CA ALA A 113 -3.92 -1.43 21.85
C ALA A 113 -3.05 -0.17 21.99
N LEU A 114 -3.48 0.97 21.47
CA LEU A 114 -2.75 2.23 21.65
C LEU A 114 -2.73 2.68 23.11
N GLY A 115 -3.84 2.52 23.84
CA GLY A 115 -3.87 2.78 25.28
C GLY A 115 -2.87 1.93 26.06
N THR A 116 -2.75 0.63 25.73
CA THR A 116 -1.70 -0.24 26.31
C THR A 116 -0.29 0.26 25.99
N LEU A 117 -0.05 0.73 24.76
CA LEU A 117 1.27 1.27 24.39
C LEU A 117 1.58 2.58 25.10
N GLU A 118 0.59 3.46 25.26
CA GLU A 118 0.71 4.71 26.02
C GLU A 118 1.11 4.44 27.47
N GLU A 119 0.45 3.47 28.12
CA GLU A 119 0.75 3.06 29.49
C GLU A 119 2.19 2.53 29.59
N ILE A 120 2.59 1.61 28.71
CA ILE A 120 3.94 1.04 28.74
C ILE A 120 5.02 2.10 28.47
N VAL A 121 4.82 2.98 27.49
CA VAL A 121 5.75 4.08 27.21
C VAL A 121 5.90 4.99 28.43
N THR A 122 4.79 5.29 29.11
CA THR A 122 4.79 6.09 30.34
C THR A 122 5.56 5.38 31.47
N VAL A 123 5.37 4.07 31.64
CA VAL A 123 6.10 3.26 32.62
C VAL A 123 7.60 3.30 32.38
N TYR A 124 8.06 3.14 31.14
CA TYR A 124 9.49 3.25 30.81
C TYR A 124 10.06 4.64 31.16
N GLY A 125 9.33 5.72 30.83
CA GLY A 125 9.73 7.08 31.18
C GLY A 125 9.83 7.31 32.69
N ALA A 126 8.85 6.82 33.47
CA ALA A 126 8.86 6.94 34.92
C ALA A 126 9.97 6.12 35.59
N GLN A 127 10.16 4.88 35.14
CA GLN A 127 11.18 3.96 35.66
C GLN A 127 12.60 4.44 35.38
N ALA A 128 12.82 5.23 34.32
CA ALA A 128 14.11 5.86 34.09
C ALA A 128 14.48 6.87 35.19
N GLY A 129 13.50 7.60 35.73
CA GLY A 129 13.71 8.45 36.91
C GLY A 129 13.98 7.64 38.18
N GLU A 130 13.39 6.45 38.32
CA GLU A 130 13.73 5.55 39.42
C GLU A 130 15.18 5.05 39.31
N ILE A 131 15.66 4.70 38.11
CA ILE A 131 17.07 4.37 37.88
C ILE A 131 17.95 5.54 38.32
N GLU A 132 17.66 6.76 37.89
CA GLU A 132 18.43 7.97 38.26
C GLU A 132 18.56 8.13 39.80
N THR A 133 17.47 7.88 40.54
CA THR A 133 17.51 7.93 42.01
C THR A 133 18.32 6.81 42.65
N LEU A 134 18.37 5.63 42.02
CA LEU A 134 19.15 4.48 42.49
C LEU A 134 20.65 4.66 42.18
N THR A 135 20.99 5.33 41.09
CA THR A 135 22.37 5.48 40.58
C THR A 135 23.14 6.66 41.18
N PHE A 136 22.66 7.28 42.26
CA PHE A 136 23.45 8.26 43.01
C PHE A 136 24.74 7.65 43.59
N ASP A 137 24.74 6.33 43.81
CA ASP A 137 25.92 5.49 44.00
C ASP A 137 26.07 4.55 42.80
N ALA A 138 27.30 4.09 42.49
CA ALA A 138 27.52 3.14 41.40
C ALA A 138 26.86 1.78 41.73
N VAL A 139 25.70 1.49 41.12
CA VAL A 139 24.95 0.23 41.30
C VAL A 139 25.26 -0.74 40.16
N ALA A 140 25.37 -2.02 40.46
CA ALA A 140 25.56 -3.05 39.43
C ALA A 140 24.32 -3.18 38.52
N ALA A 141 24.53 -3.43 37.22
CA ALA A 141 23.43 -3.50 36.25
C ALA A 141 22.43 -4.62 36.59
N GLU A 142 22.91 -5.73 37.16
CA GLU A 142 22.07 -6.83 37.63
C GLU A 142 21.18 -6.45 38.80
N GLU A 143 21.63 -5.54 39.68
CA GLU A 143 20.82 -5.06 40.78
C GLU A 143 19.70 -4.11 40.29
N ILE A 144 20.01 -3.27 39.30
CA ILE A 144 19.00 -2.44 38.64
C ILE A 144 17.97 -3.33 37.93
N ASP A 145 18.39 -4.35 37.17
CA ASP A 145 17.49 -5.28 36.48
C ASP A 145 16.67 -6.17 37.44
N ALA A 146 17.17 -6.45 38.64
CA ALA A 146 16.41 -7.16 39.67
C ALA A 146 15.31 -6.27 40.29
N LYS A 147 15.55 -4.96 40.42
CA LYS A 147 14.60 -3.99 40.99
C LYS A 147 13.58 -3.50 39.96
N ILE A 148 14.02 -3.30 38.73
CA ILE A 148 13.24 -2.66 37.66
C ILE A 148 13.02 -3.68 36.54
N GLN A 149 11.87 -4.36 36.64
CA GLN A 149 11.41 -5.31 35.64
C GLN A 149 10.12 -4.82 34.99
N ILE A 150 10.20 -4.51 33.71
CA ILE A 150 9.06 -4.12 32.89
C ILE A 150 8.73 -5.30 31.98
N ASP A 151 7.51 -5.83 32.08
CA ASP A 151 7.04 -6.91 31.20
C ASP A 151 6.79 -6.35 29.79
N PRO A 152 7.51 -6.84 28.74
CA PRO A 152 7.29 -6.38 27.38
C PRO A 152 6.03 -6.97 26.73
N MET A 153 5.43 -8.02 27.30
CA MET A 153 4.34 -8.76 26.65
C MET A 153 3.10 -7.92 26.30
N PRO A 154 2.59 -7.02 27.16
CA PRO A 154 1.44 -6.19 26.82
C PRO A 154 1.70 -5.31 25.59
N ALA A 155 2.87 -4.67 25.52
CA ALA A 155 3.25 -3.86 24.37
C ALA A 155 3.46 -4.68 23.09
N LEU A 156 4.04 -5.88 23.20
CA LEU A 156 4.20 -6.79 22.07
C LEU A 156 2.86 -7.23 21.48
N GLU A 157 1.90 -7.61 22.32
CA GLU A 157 0.57 -7.99 21.85
C GLU A 157 -0.18 -6.79 21.25
N ALA A 158 -0.06 -5.60 21.85
CA ALA A 158 -0.62 -4.37 21.30
C ALA A 158 -0.03 -4.03 19.91
N LEU A 159 1.30 -4.09 19.74
CA LEU A 159 1.96 -3.87 18.44
C LEU A 159 1.54 -4.90 17.39
N LYS A 160 1.27 -6.13 17.80
CA LYS A 160 0.76 -7.20 16.92
C LYS A 160 -0.69 -6.94 16.51
N VAL A 161 -1.54 -6.49 17.42
CA VAL A 161 -2.91 -6.04 17.10
C VAL A 161 -2.89 -4.91 16.08
N LEU A 162 -2.05 -3.88 16.30
CA LEU A 162 -1.91 -2.77 15.35
C LEU A 162 -1.35 -3.22 14.00
N ALA A 163 -0.45 -4.21 13.98
CA ALA A 163 0.02 -4.80 12.73
C ALA A 163 -1.12 -5.48 11.97
N GLN A 164 -1.92 -6.30 12.64
CA GLN A 164 -3.07 -6.97 12.03
C GLN A 164 -4.11 -5.98 11.51
N ALA A 165 -4.35 -4.89 12.24
CA ALA A 165 -5.25 -3.84 11.82
C ALA A 165 -4.71 -3.07 10.59
N ALA A 166 -3.41 -2.74 10.60
CA ALA A 166 -2.74 -2.04 9.50
C ALA A 166 -2.64 -2.90 8.22
N GLU A 167 -2.62 -4.23 8.34
CA GLU A 167 -2.61 -5.17 7.21
C GLU A 167 -3.95 -5.27 6.47
N GLY A 168 -5.06 -4.79 7.06
CA GLY A 168 -6.39 -4.81 6.46
C GLY A 168 -6.95 -6.21 6.19
N LYS A 169 -8.09 -6.27 5.47
CA LYS A 169 -8.70 -7.55 5.05
C LYS A 169 -7.90 -8.16 3.90
N LYS A 170 -6.87 -8.96 4.20
CA LYS A 170 -6.10 -9.69 3.18
C LYS A 170 -6.96 -10.70 2.40
N LYS A 171 -6.79 -10.75 1.08
CA LYS A 171 -7.19 -11.92 0.28
C LYS A 171 -6.38 -13.12 0.78
N LYS A 172 -7.02 -14.27 1.03
CA LYS A 172 -6.38 -15.48 1.54
C LYS A 172 -5.20 -15.87 0.62
N GLY A 173 -3.98 -15.93 1.16
CA GLY A 173 -2.77 -16.26 0.40
C GLY A 173 -1.98 -15.06 -0.17
N ALA A 174 -2.40 -13.82 0.09
CA ALA A 174 -1.63 -12.64 -0.28
C ALA A 174 -0.25 -12.62 0.42
N LYS A 175 0.82 -12.44 -0.37
CA LYS A 175 2.18 -12.25 0.15
C LYS A 175 2.28 -10.94 0.93
N LYS A 176 3.16 -10.88 1.94
CA LYS A 176 3.49 -9.62 2.62
C LYS A 176 4.08 -8.62 1.61
N THR A 177 3.77 -7.34 1.76
CA THR A 177 4.41 -6.27 0.97
C THR A 177 5.81 -5.95 1.51
N LYS A 178 6.63 -5.22 0.74
CA LYS A 178 7.95 -4.74 1.20
C LYS A 178 7.85 -3.94 2.51
N SER A 179 6.86 -3.04 2.63
CA SER A 179 6.63 -2.26 3.86
C SER A 179 6.27 -3.14 5.06
N GLN A 180 5.45 -4.17 4.85
CA GLN A 180 5.09 -5.13 5.90
C GLN A 180 6.30 -5.95 6.35
N LEU A 181 7.15 -6.38 5.40
CA LEU A 181 8.39 -7.10 5.70
C LEU A 181 9.39 -6.21 6.43
N LEU A 182 9.58 -4.96 6.01
CA LEU A 182 10.46 -4.01 6.73
C LEU A 182 9.97 -3.75 8.15
N ASN A 183 8.66 -3.65 8.36
CA ASN A 183 8.08 -3.54 9.70
C ASN A 183 8.26 -4.81 10.54
N SER A 184 8.19 -5.99 9.90
CA SER A 184 8.45 -7.29 10.53
C SER A 184 9.92 -7.39 10.97
N ILE A 185 10.87 -6.99 10.11
CA ILE A 185 12.29 -6.88 10.44
C ILE A 185 12.50 -5.94 11.64
N ARG A 186 11.88 -4.74 11.62
CA ARG A 186 11.97 -3.80 12.75
C ARG A 186 11.39 -4.36 14.05
N ALA A 187 10.33 -5.17 13.97
CA ALA A 187 9.76 -5.85 15.13
C ALA A 187 10.74 -6.86 15.73
N HIS A 188 11.32 -7.72 14.89
CA HIS A 188 12.32 -8.71 15.31
C HIS A 188 13.65 -8.08 15.72
N LEU A 189 13.94 -6.86 15.30
CA LEU A 189 15.15 -6.15 15.69
C LEU A 189 15.03 -5.44 17.04
N GLY A 190 13.93 -4.72 17.25
CA GLY A 190 13.78 -3.75 18.33
C GLY A 190 13.12 -4.30 19.60
N PHE A 191 11.99 -3.67 19.98
CA PHE A 191 11.27 -3.94 21.23
C PHE A 191 10.87 -5.42 21.34
N GLY A 192 11.49 -6.15 22.27
CA GLY A 192 11.23 -7.57 22.51
C GLY A 192 11.92 -8.53 21.52
N GLY A 193 12.64 -7.99 20.53
CA GLY A 193 13.42 -8.73 19.55
C GLY A 193 14.92 -8.74 19.87
N LEU A 194 15.72 -8.82 18.81
CA LEU A 194 17.15 -9.09 18.81
C LEU A 194 17.92 -8.22 19.81
N ILE A 195 17.80 -6.89 19.70
CA ILE A 195 18.59 -5.94 20.48
C ILE A 195 18.15 -5.96 21.95
N HIS A 196 16.85 -6.04 22.19
CA HIS A 196 16.32 -6.17 23.55
C HIS A 196 16.82 -7.48 24.20
N ASN A 197 16.71 -8.61 23.50
CA ASN A 197 17.18 -9.90 23.99
C ASN A 197 18.71 -9.91 24.16
N PHE A 198 19.45 -9.28 23.27
CA PHE A 198 20.91 -9.17 23.36
C PHE A 198 21.35 -8.37 24.59
N LYS A 199 20.75 -7.21 24.86
CA LYS A 199 21.05 -6.43 26.08
C LYS A 199 20.64 -7.17 27.35
N ASN A 200 19.51 -7.88 27.33
CA ASN A 200 19.13 -8.77 28.44
C ASN A 200 20.12 -9.91 28.63
N LEU A 201 20.69 -10.46 27.56
CA LEU A 201 21.75 -11.46 27.62
C LEU A 201 23.02 -10.88 28.24
N MET A 202 23.40 -9.64 27.90
CA MET A 202 24.57 -8.98 28.50
C MET A 202 24.41 -8.78 30.01
N ILE A 203 23.22 -8.39 30.48
CA ILE A 203 22.93 -8.18 31.89
C ILE A 203 22.80 -9.52 32.64
N ARG A 204 21.96 -10.43 32.13
CA ARG A 204 21.53 -11.64 32.85
C ARG A 204 22.42 -12.85 32.59
N ARG A 205 23.15 -12.87 31.46
CA ARG A 205 24.10 -13.93 31.07
C ARG A 205 23.48 -15.32 30.99
N ASP A 206 22.20 -15.38 30.61
CA ASP A 206 21.41 -16.61 30.52
C ASP A 206 21.44 -17.19 29.11
N ALA A 207 21.82 -18.48 29.00
CA ALA A 207 21.87 -19.20 27.74
C ALA A 207 20.50 -19.26 27.01
N ALA A 208 19.38 -19.31 27.74
CA ALA A 208 18.05 -19.31 27.14
C ALA A 208 17.74 -17.98 26.43
N ILE A 209 18.36 -16.87 26.85
CA ILE A 209 18.23 -15.57 26.16
C ILE A 209 19.09 -15.57 24.89
N ALA A 210 20.25 -16.21 24.89
CA ALA A 210 21.07 -16.38 23.68
C ALA A 210 20.32 -17.17 22.60
N ASP A 211 19.53 -18.18 22.98
CA ASP A 211 18.66 -18.90 22.04
C ASP A 211 17.59 -17.98 21.43
N LYS A 212 17.04 -17.02 22.19
CA LYS A 212 16.12 -16.01 21.66
C LYS A 212 16.81 -15.08 20.66
N VAL A 213 18.03 -14.63 20.94
CA VAL A 213 18.85 -13.84 20.00
C VAL A 213 19.03 -14.62 18.68
N LYS A 214 19.37 -15.90 18.75
CA LYS A 214 19.51 -16.77 17.55
C LYS A 214 18.20 -16.91 16.78
N ALA A 215 17.07 -17.02 17.49
CA ALA A 215 15.75 -17.07 16.88
C ALA A 215 15.42 -15.75 16.15
N ASP A 216 15.71 -14.60 16.75
CA ASP A 216 15.50 -13.29 16.13
C ASP A 216 16.39 -13.09 14.89
N VAL A 217 17.66 -13.48 14.94
CA VAL A 217 18.56 -13.49 13.76
C VAL A 217 17.95 -14.32 12.62
N THR A 218 17.43 -15.51 12.94
CA THR A 218 16.80 -16.40 11.96
C THR A 218 15.55 -15.76 11.36
N ALA A 219 14.70 -15.16 12.19
CA ALA A 219 13.47 -14.51 11.75
C ALA A 219 13.75 -13.30 10.84
N ILE A 220 14.69 -12.44 11.20
CA ILE A 220 15.12 -11.29 10.38
C ILE A 220 15.68 -11.75 9.04
N THR A 221 16.50 -12.82 9.04
CA THR A 221 17.05 -13.39 7.82
C THR A 221 15.96 -13.93 6.89
N ALA A 222 14.93 -14.58 7.45
CA ALA A 222 13.80 -15.09 6.69
C ALA A 222 12.93 -13.97 6.10
N ASP A 223 12.67 -12.90 6.86
CA ASP A 223 11.94 -11.73 6.36
C ASP A 223 12.75 -10.99 5.27
N ALA A 224 14.07 -10.86 5.42
CA ALA A 224 14.95 -10.28 4.40
C ALA A 224 14.98 -11.12 3.11
N ALA A 225 15.02 -12.46 3.23
CA ALA A 225 14.92 -13.35 2.07
C ALA A 225 13.56 -13.22 1.37
N SER A 226 12.47 -13.12 2.15
CA SER A 226 11.13 -12.87 1.62
C SER A 226 11.05 -11.51 0.91
N TYR A 227 11.73 -10.48 1.43
CA TYR A 227 11.83 -9.16 0.81
C TYR A 227 12.55 -9.25 -0.53
N LYS A 228 13.71 -9.93 -0.59
CA LYS A 228 14.46 -10.15 -1.83
C LYS A 228 13.62 -10.89 -2.89
N ALA A 229 12.80 -11.84 -2.47
CA ALA A 229 11.93 -12.61 -3.36
C ALA A 229 10.79 -11.79 -3.99
N LEU A 230 10.49 -10.59 -3.50
CA LEU A 230 9.55 -9.66 -4.14
C LEU A 230 10.17 -8.86 -5.30
N GLY A 231 11.48 -9.03 -5.56
CA GLY A 231 12.23 -8.23 -6.50
C GLY A 231 12.79 -6.97 -5.84
N VAL A 232 14.11 -6.79 -5.97
CA VAL A 232 14.84 -5.69 -5.33
C VAL A 232 15.69 -4.95 -6.36
N SER A 233 15.83 -3.64 -6.19
CA SER A 233 16.85 -2.87 -6.91
C SER A 233 18.26 -3.28 -6.45
N GLU A 234 19.28 -2.91 -7.23
CA GLU A 234 20.68 -3.12 -6.83
C GLU A 234 20.99 -2.47 -5.47
N ASN A 235 20.45 -1.27 -5.24
CA ASN A 235 20.59 -0.55 -3.98
C ASN A 235 19.88 -1.26 -2.82
N GLU A 236 18.64 -1.73 -3.00
CA GLU A 236 17.94 -2.54 -1.99
C GLU A 236 18.71 -3.82 -1.65
N GLY A 237 19.29 -4.48 -2.67
CA GLY A 237 20.14 -5.65 -2.49
C GLY A 237 21.31 -5.37 -1.55
N LYS A 238 22.05 -4.28 -1.81
CA LYS A 238 23.16 -3.84 -0.97
C LYS A 238 22.72 -3.50 0.45
N LEU A 239 21.64 -2.72 0.60
CA LEU A 239 21.12 -2.35 1.93
C LEU A 239 20.71 -3.59 2.74
N LEU A 240 20.10 -4.60 2.10
CA LEU A 240 19.77 -5.86 2.76
C LEU A 240 21.00 -6.67 3.14
N ASP A 241 22.06 -6.64 2.33
CA ASP A 241 23.33 -7.32 2.65
C ASP A 241 24.05 -6.63 3.83
N ASP A 242 24.10 -5.29 3.82
CA ASP A 242 24.63 -4.48 4.92
C ASP A 242 23.88 -4.76 6.24
N LEU A 243 22.54 -4.82 6.17
CA LEU A 243 21.69 -5.21 7.30
C LEU A 243 22.05 -6.62 7.79
N LEU A 244 22.06 -7.62 6.91
CA LEU A 244 22.29 -9.01 7.29
C LEU A 244 23.70 -9.25 7.87
N GLY A 245 24.69 -8.50 7.41
CA GLY A 245 26.05 -8.53 7.96
C GLY A 245 26.07 -8.18 9.45
N VAL A 246 25.41 -7.08 9.84
CA VAL A 246 25.32 -6.66 11.24
C VAL A 246 24.51 -7.66 12.08
N ILE A 247 23.39 -8.15 11.55
CA ILE A 247 22.53 -9.13 12.24
C ILE A 247 23.27 -10.45 12.52
N ALA A 248 24.09 -10.93 11.59
CA ALA A 248 24.95 -12.09 11.82
C ALA A 248 26.02 -11.80 12.90
N GLY A 249 26.53 -10.57 12.94
CA GLY A 249 27.42 -10.07 13.99
C GLY A 249 26.82 -10.23 15.39
N TYR A 250 25.57 -9.82 15.59
CA TYR A 250 24.84 -10.01 16.85
C TYR A 250 24.72 -11.48 17.27
N GLY A 251 24.46 -12.38 16.32
CA GLY A 251 24.41 -13.83 16.60
C GLY A 251 25.75 -14.36 17.13
N THR A 252 26.86 -13.91 16.55
CA THR A 252 28.22 -14.28 17.01
C THR A 252 28.58 -13.63 18.34
N ALA A 253 28.17 -12.36 18.51
CA ALA A 253 28.40 -11.61 19.72
C ALA A 253 27.70 -12.25 20.93
N ALA A 254 26.51 -12.85 20.76
CA ALA A 254 25.81 -13.54 21.83
C ALA A 254 26.61 -14.73 22.40
N GLU A 255 27.30 -15.46 21.55
CA GLU A 255 28.19 -16.55 21.97
C GLU A 255 29.40 -15.99 22.74
N THR A 256 29.92 -14.84 22.30
CA THR A 256 31.01 -14.13 22.97
C THR A 256 30.60 -13.65 24.37
N VAL A 257 29.37 -13.14 24.53
CA VAL A 257 28.82 -12.73 25.83
C VAL A 257 28.82 -13.91 26.81
N LEU A 258 28.31 -15.08 26.40
CA LEU A 258 28.30 -16.27 27.25
C LEU A 258 29.70 -16.77 27.59
N ALA A 259 30.63 -16.74 26.62
CA ALA A 259 32.02 -17.14 26.85
C ALA A 259 32.72 -16.22 27.85
N GLN A 260 32.51 -14.90 27.74
CA GLN A 260 33.06 -13.90 28.66
C GLN A 260 32.40 -13.97 30.05
N ALA A 261 31.10 -14.24 30.11
CA ALA A 261 30.40 -14.51 31.37
C ALA A 261 30.99 -15.73 32.09
N GLY A 262 31.32 -16.80 31.37
CA GLY A 262 32.01 -17.98 31.92
C GLY A 262 33.42 -17.70 32.45
N GLN A 263 34.04 -16.59 32.04
CA GLN A 263 35.32 -16.10 32.58
C GLN A 263 35.14 -15.19 33.80
N GLY A 264 33.91 -14.96 34.25
CA GLY A 264 33.59 -14.13 35.42
C GLY A 264 33.56 -12.63 35.13
N LYS A 265 33.56 -12.20 33.85
CA LYS A 265 33.43 -10.78 33.50
C LYS A 265 32.05 -10.24 33.92
N SER A 266 32.04 -9.00 34.39
CA SER A 266 30.83 -8.23 34.68
C SER A 266 30.11 -7.76 33.40
N PRO A 267 28.81 -7.42 33.46
CA PRO A 267 28.09 -6.86 32.31
C PRO A 267 28.77 -5.62 31.71
N GLN A 268 29.31 -4.73 32.54
CA GLN A 268 30.00 -3.52 32.09
C GLN A 268 31.31 -3.85 31.37
N GLU A 269 32.08 -4.82 31.86
CA GLU A 269 33.31 -5.27 31.17
C GLU A 269 32.99 -5.93 29.83
N ILE A 270 31.89 -6.68 29.74
CA ILE A 270 31.42 -7.27 28.48
C ILE A 270 30.98 -6.17 27.52
N ASP A 271 30.16 -5.21 27.98
CA ASP A 271 29.69 -4.08 27.17
C ASP A 271 30.84 -3.23 26.62
N GLN A 272 31.83 -2.89 27.44
CA GLN A 272 33.00 -2.13 27.00
C GLN A 272 33.88 -2.92 26.01
N ALA A 273 33.96 -4.24 26.15
CA ALA A 273 34.74 -5.09 25.24
C ALA A 273 34.01 -5.39 23.93
N LEU A 274 32.68 -5.28 23.91
CA LEU A 274 31.80 -5.72 22.83
C LEU A 274 31.10 -4.51 22.20
N SER A 275 31.86 -3.76 21.41
CA SER A 275 31.31 -2.69 20.58
C SER A 275 30.93 -3.25 19.21
N ILE A 276 29.65 -3.12 18.83
CA ILE A 276 29.15 -3.46 17.50
C ILE A 276 28.89 -2.14 16.75
N ASP A 277 29.48 -1.98 15.57
CA ASP A 277 29.20 -0.84 14.70
C ASP A 277 27.90 -1.06 13.93
N ASP A 278 26.90 -0.31 14.37
CA ASP A 278 25.52 -0.41 13.96
C ASP A 278 25.13 0.60 12.88
N SER A 279 26.11 1.39 12.38
CA SER A 279 25.89 2.42 11.37
C SER A 279 25.35 1.84 10.06
N ALA A 280 25.87 0.69 9.62
CA ALA A 280 25.41 -0.01 8.41
C ALA A 280 23.96 -0.48 8.55
N LEU A 281 23.57 -0.99 9.72
CA LEU A 281 22.21 -1.42 10.03
C LEU A 281 21.22 -0.23 10.01
N THR A 282 21.58 0.87 10.67
CA THR A 282 20.78 2.10 10.67
C THR A 282 20.62 2.66 9.26
N GLY A 283 21.73 2.75 8.51
CA GLY A 283 21.72 3.18 7.11
C GLY A 283 20.87 2.29 6.21
N ALA A 284 20.92 0.97 6.42
CA ALA A 284 20.09 0.01 5.70
C ALA A 284 18.59 0.20 5.95
N LEU A 285 18.18 0.35 7.22
CA LEU A 285 16.76 0.51 7.57
C LEU A 285 16.17 1.80 7.01
N GLU A 286 16.89 2.91 7.09
CA GLU A 286 16.42 4.20 6.54
C GLU A 286 16.49 4.21 5.01
N GLY A 287 17.53 3.60 4.42
CA GLY A 287 17.65 3.44 2.97
C GLY A 287 16.51 2.60 2.38
N LEU A 288 16.17 1.48 3.01
CA LEU A 288 15.05 0.63 2.58
C LEU A 288 13.71 1.35 2.73
N LYS A 289 13.51 2.09 3.83
CA LYS A 289 12.32 2.94 4.00
C LYS A 289 12.21 3.99 2.88
N ALA A 290 13.31 4.66 2.54
CA ALA A 290 13.34 5.66 1.48
C ALA A 290 13.06 5.04 0.09
N GLU A 291 13.65 3.87 -0.20
CA GLU A 291 13.38 3.18 -1.47
C GLU A 291 11.91 2.76 -1.58
N ILE A 292 11.34 2.16 -0.54
CA ILE A 292 9.93 1.77 -0.51
C ILE A 292 9.05 2.99 -0.78
N LYS A 293 9.34 4.12 -0.14
CA LYS A 293 8.64 5.37 -0.38
C LYS A 293 8.76 5.81 -1.84
N ASN A 294 9.97 5.85 -2.40
CA ASN A 294 10.19 6.27 -3.79
C ASN A 294 9.47 5.35 -4.79
N GLN A 295 9.48 4.04 -4.55
CA GLN A 295 8.75 3.07 -5.37
C GLN A 295 7.23 3.27 -5.27
N LEU A 296 6.72 3.59 -4.07
CA LEU A 296 5.31 3.89 -3.86
C LEU A 296 4.91 5.21 -4.54
N ASP A 297 5.70 6.26 -4.43
CA ASP A 297 5.46 7.56 -5.07
C ASP A 297 5.47 7.41 -6.61
N ALA A 298 6.41 6.64 -7.16
CA ALA A 298 6.46 6.35 -8.60
C ALA A 298 5.25 5.54 -9.09
N LYS A 299 4.81 4.55 -8.30
CA LYS A 299 3.59 3.78 -8.60
C LYS A 299 2.34 4.66 -8.51
N SER A 300 2.25 5.55 -7.52
CA SER A 300 1.15 6.51 -7.37
C SER A 300 1.03 7.39 -8.61
N GLN A 301 2.14 7.96 -9.08
CA GLN A 301 2.15 8.77 -10.29
C GLN A 301 1.68 7.97 -11.51
N ALA A 302 2.14 6.72 -11.66
CA ALA A 302 1.69 5.86 -12.75
C ALA A 302 0.18 5.54 -12.68
N VAL A 303 -0.38 5.38 -11.47
CA VAL A 303 -1.83 5.20 -11.27
C VAL A 303 -2.59 6.46 -11.66
N GLU A 304 -2.11 7.65 -11.28
CA GLU A 304 -2.72 8.92 -11.66
C GLU A 304 -2.71 9.10 -13.20
N ASP A 305 -1.57 8.87 -13.84
CA ASP A 305 -1.42 8.96 -15.29
C ASP A 305 -2.36 7.96 -16.02
N THR A 306 -2.50 6.73 -15.51
CA THR A 306 -3.42 5.74 -16.09
C THR A 306 -4.89 6.12 -15.89
N LEU A 307 -5.26 6.69 -14.74
CA LEU A 307 -6.60 7.20 -14.47
C LEU A 307 -6.97 8.37 -15.39
N GLU A 308 -6.04 9.30 -15.64
CA GLU A 308 -6.24 10.39 -16.60
C GLU A 308 -6.44 9.85 -18.02
N GLY A 309 -5.64 8.86 -18.42
CA GLY A 309 -5.80 8.15 -19.69
C GLY A 309 -7.17 7.50 -19.83
N VAL A 310 -7.64 6.80 -18.80
CA VAL A 310 -8.99 6.20 -18.76
C VAL A 310 -10.08 7.27 -18.85
N ARG A 311 -9.95 8.38 -18.11
CA ARG A 311 -10.92 9.49 -18.14
C ARG A 311 -11.04 10.10 -19.54
N SER A 312 -9.91 10.31 -20.22
CA SER A 312 -9.88 10.80 -21.61
C SER A 312 -10.55 9.83 -22.58
N LEU A 313 -10.24 8.53 -22.48
CA LEU A 313 -10.87 7.49 -23.30
C LEU A 313 -12.40 7.45 -23.08
N VAL A 314 -12.86 7.55 -21.83
CA VAL A 314 -14.30 7.62 -21.51
C VAL A 314 -14.95 8.85 -22.15
N GLN A 315 -14.35 10.04 -22.03
CA GLN A 315 -14.89 11.26 -22.62
C GLN A 315 -14.97 11.18 -24.16
N ILE A 316 -13.91 10.69 -24.82
CA ILE A 316 -13.91 10.48 -26.27
C ILE A 316 -15.01 9.48 -26.66
N SER A 317 -15.14 8.37 -25.93
CA SER A 317 -16.18 7.36 -26.19
C SER A 317 -17.59 7.95 -26.08
N VAL A 318 -17.86 8.78 -25.06
CA VAL A 318 -19.15 9.47 -24.91
C VAL A 318 -19.43 10.37 -26.12
N TRP A 319 -18.48 11.22 -26.52
CA TRP A 319 -18.68 12.11 -27.67
C TRP A 319 -18.85 11.36 -28.99
N VAL A 320 -18.08 10.30 -29.22
CA VAL A 320 -18.25 9.42 -30.39
C VAL A 320 -19.64 8.80 -30.40
N THR A 321 -20.15 8.38 -29.24
CA THR A 321 -21.51 7.83 -29.09
C THR A 321 -22.57 8.86 -29.43
N VAL A 322 -22.46 10.08 -28.87
CA VAL A 322 -23.39 11.18 -29.12
C VAL A 322 -23.42 11.54 -30.61
N VAL A 323 -22.24 11.65 -31.25
CA VAL A 323 -22.14 11.95 -32.68
C VAL A 323 -22.74 10.83 -33.53
N MET A 324 -22.41 9.57 -33.26
CA MET A 324 -22.95 8.41 -33.99
C MET A 324 -24.48 8.33 -33.87
N LEU A 325 -25.03 8.49 -32.66
CA LEU A 325 -26.48 8.51 -32.45
C LEU A 325 -27.15 9.68 -33.18
N THR A 326 -26.53 10.86 -33.14
CA THR A 326 -27.05 12.04 -33.86
C THR A 326 -27.06 11.80 -35.36
N LEU A 327 -26.00 11.21 -35.93
CA LEU A 327 -25.93 10.86 -37.35
C LEU A 327 -26.97 9.79 -37.74
N LEU A 328 -27.21 8.80 -36.88
CA LEU A 328 -28.25 7.79 -37.08
C LEU A 328 -29.65 8.41 -37.06
N VAL A 329 -29.92 9.33 -36.13
CA VAL A 329 -31.21 10.05 -36.06
C VAL A 329 -31.40 10.91 -37.30
N ILE A 330 -30.40 11.69 -37.72
CA ILE A 330 -30.46 12.52 -38.92
C ILE A 330 -30.64 11.65 -40.17
N GLY A 331 -29.87 10.57 -40.29
CA GLY A 331 -29.96 9.64 -41.43
C GLY A 331 -31.31 8.94 -41.52
N SER A 332 -31.85 8.51 -40.37
CA SER A 332 -33.18 7.91 -40.27
C SER A 332 -34.27 8.92 -40.63
N TYR A 333 -34.20 10.14 -40.09
CA TYR A 333 -35.13 11.23 -40.43
C TYR A 333 -35.09 11.55 -41.93
N TRP A 334 -33.88 11.65 -42.51
CA TRP A 334 -33.70 11.90 -43.94
C TRP A 334 -34.33 10.79 -44.79
N LEU A 335 -34.07 9.53 -44.45
CA LEU A 335 -34.63 8.38 -45.16
C LEU A 335 -36.16 8.34 -45.04
N LEU A 336 -36.71 8.47 -43.84
CA LEU A 336 -38.16 8.42 -43.64
C LEU A 336 -38.88 9.60 -44.30
N ASN A 337 -38.37 10.82 -44.15
CA ASN A 337 -39.06 12.01 -44.63
C ASN A 337 -38.92 12.20 -46.16
N TYR A 338 -37.71 12.07 -46.69
CA TYR A 338 -37.45 12.36 -48.11
C TYR A 338 -37.54 11.14 -49.03
N ARG A 339 -37.25 9.92 -48.54
CA ARG A 339 -37.26 8.70 -49.39
C ARG A 339 -38.52 7.86 -49.28
N VAL A 340 -39.21 7.92 -48.14
CA VAL A 340 -40.44 7.14 -47.92
C VAL A 340 -41.66 8.04 -47.95
N ARG A 341 -41.76 8.99 -47.02
CA ARG A 341 -42.97 9.80 -46.83
C ARG A 341 -43.31 10.69 -48.03
N ALA A 342 -42.37 11.52 -48.50
CA ALA A 342 -42.65 12.47 -49.58
C ALA A 342 -43.09 11.80 -50.89
N PRO A 343 -42.41 10.74 -51.38
CA PRO A 343 -42.84 10.04 -52.59
C PRO A 343 -44.17 9.29 -52.45
N ILE A 344 -44.42 8.64 -51.30
CA ILE A 344 -45.70 7.95 -51.04
C ILE A 344 -46.86 8.96 -51.02
N MET A 345 -46.69 10.13 -50.40
CA MET A 345 -47.71 11.19 -50.41
C MET A 345 -47.95 11.71 -51.83
N ALA A 346 -46.91 11.83 -52.66
CA ALA A 346 -47.05 12.27 -54.04
C ALA A 346 -47.83 11.26 -54.91
N ILE A 347 -47.54 9.96 -54.77
CA ILE A 347 -48.31 8.90 -55.46
C ILE A 347 -49.74 8.85 -54.96
N THR A 348 -49.96 8.91 -53.64
CA THR A 348 -51.31 8.91 -53.05
C THR A 348 -52.13 10.09 -53.55
N GLY A 349 -51.51 11.28 -53.68
CA GLY A 349 -52.12 12.45 -54.29
C GLY A 349 -52.52 12.21 -55.74
N ALA A 350 -51.60 11.71 -56.57
CA ALA A 350 -51.89 11.38 -57.97
C ALA A 350 -52.99 10.32 -58.12
N MET A 351 -53.04 9.33 -57.23
CA MET A 351 -54.10 8.31 -57.21
C MET A 351 -55.46 8.89 -56.82
N ASN A 352 -55.51 9.83 -55.87
CA ASN A 352 -56.74 10.57 -55.56
C ASN A 352 -57.22 11.41 -56.75
N ASP A 353 -56.30 12.06 -57.47
CA ASP A 353 -56.64 12.86 -58.67
C ASP A 353 -57.18 11.96 -59.80
N LEU A 354 -56.56 10.79 -60.03
CA LEU A 354 -57.03 9.79 -60.99
C LEU A 354 -58.43 9.25 -60.61
N ALA A 355 -58.63 8.90 -59.33
CA ALA A 355 -59.92 8.44 -58.82
C ALA A 355 -61.02 9.52 -58.90
N GLY A 356 -60.63 10.80 -58.82
CA GLY A 356 -61.49 11.96 -59.03
C GLY A 356 -61.82 12.26 -60.50
N GLY A 357 -61.29 11.47 -61.45
CA GLY A 357 -61.61 11.56 -62.88
C GLY A 357 -60.57 12.29 -63.74
N ASN A 358 -59.43 12.71 -63.18
CA ASN A 358 -58.36 13.35 -63.96
C ASN A 358 -57.41 12.30 -64.56
N LEU A 359 -57.76 11.77 -65.74
CA LEU A 359 -56.97 10.74 -66.44
C LEU A 359 -55.65 11.24 -67.06
N GLU A 360 -55.37 12.55 -67.02
CA GLU A 360 -54.12 13.13 -67.53
C GLU A 360 -53.07 13.35 -66.42
N ALA A 361 -53.38 12.99 -65.16
CA ALA A 361 -52.47 13.16 -64.04
C ALA A 361 -51.18 12.32 -64.23
N LYS A 362 -50.03 12.99 -64.26
CA LYS A 362 -48.71 12.32 -64.33
C LYS A 362 -48.41 11.68 -62.98
N ILE A 363 -48.14 10.38 -62.97
CA ILE A 363 -47.76 9.66 -61.75
C ILE A 363 -46.29 10.02 -61.39
N PRO A 364 -46.04 10.66 -60.23
CA PRO A 364 -44.70 11.02 -59.81
C PRO A 364 -43.83 9.78 -59.54
N GLY A 365 -42.58 9.78 -60.03
CA GLY A 365 -41.64 8.66 -59.84
C GLY A 365 -41.74 7.54 -60.89
N LEU A 366 -42.70 7.62 -61.83
CA LEU A 366 -42.85 6.65 -62.91
C LEU A 366 -41.57 6.58 -63.77
N GLY A 367 -40.99 5.38 -63.86
CA GLY A 367 -39.75 5.11 -64.59
C GLY A 367 -38.46 5.30 -63.77
N GLU A 368 -38.55 5.70 -62.50
CA GLU A 368 -37.40 5.66 -61.60
C GLU A 368 -37.04 4.21 -61.22
N LYS A 369 -35.74 3.90 -61.18
CA LYS A 369 -35.25 2.57 -60.76
C LYS A 369 -35.19 2.44 -59.22
N THR A 370 -36.30 2.74 -58.55
CA THR A 370 -36.45 2.71 -57.09
C THR A 370 -37.70 1.92 -56.71
N GLU A 371 -37.81 1.44 -55.47
CA GLU A 371 -39.01 0.69 -55.03
C GLU A 371 -40.29 1.54 -55.12
N VAL A 372 -40.17 2.85 -54.95
CA VAL A 372 -41.30 3.77 -55.16
C VAL A 372 -41.62 3.92 -56.66
N GLY A 373 -40.61 4.00 -57.52
CA GLY A 373 -40.83 4.01 -58.98
C GLY A 373 -41.34 2.69 -59.56
N GLU A 374 -41.17 1.57 -58.85
CA GLU A 374 -41.82 0.29 -59.16
C GLU A 374 -43.30 0.25 -58.70
N MET A 375 -43.66 1.04 -57.68
CA MET A 375 -45.04 1.19 -57.19
C MET A 375 -45.86 2.23 -57.96
N ALA A 376 -45.17 3.23 -58.54
CA ALA A 376 -45.72 4.31 -59.36
C ALA A 376 -46.02 3.81 -60.78
#